data_AF-A0A1G9L4Q2-F1
#
_entry.id   AF-A0A1G9L4Q2-F1
#
_cell.length_a   1.000
_cell.length_b   1.000
_cell.length_c   1.000
_cell.angle_alpha   90.00
_cell.angle_beta   90.00
_cell.angle_gamma   90.00
#
_symmetry.space_group_name_H-M   'P 1'
#
loop_
_entity.id
_entity.type
_entity.pdbx_description
1 polymer ?
#
loop_
_entity_poly.entity_id
_entity_poly.type
_entity_poly.pdbx_seq_one_letter_code
_entity_poly.pdbx_strand_id
1 'polypeptide(L)'
;MLAVSVMLVTGCGAAPPAERAAATAPAQPPVAAEPVTTMPTKGPEPVKPTGNAINVHKVRWTNATPVAKGRQIKLTWWSGVAPCTVLDRVKVKETAKQVTITLYEGTSPKAKNVSCIMIAIEKTTTVKLKKALGNRKLVDGSR
;
A
#
# COMPACT_ATOMS: atom_id res chain seq x y z
N MET A 1 55.28 34.79 -54.25
CA MET A 1 55.93 33.59 -54.82
C MET A 1 55.13 32.39 -54.32
N LEU A 2 54.27 31.76 -55.12
CA LEU A 2 54.53 30.77 -56.18
C LEU A 2 55.18 29.45 -55.69
N ALA A 3 54.57 28.34 -56.12
CA ALA A 3 54.99 26.92 -56.14
C ALA A 3 54.72 26.09 -54.86
N VAL A 4 53.87 25.05 -54.79
CA VAL A 4 53.47 23.89 -55.65
C VAL A 4 54.22 22.58 -55.29
N SER A 5 53.44 21.48 -55.23
CA SER A 5 53.77 20.03 -55.29
C SER A 5 53.62 19.28 -53.95
N VAL A 6 52.63 18.40 -53.69
CA VAL A 6 52.05 17.19 -54.34
C VAL A 6 52.80 15.89 -54.00
N MET A 7 52.00 14.82 -53.81
CA MET A 7 52.27 13.36 -53.75
C MET A 7 52.11 12.73 -52.34
N LEU A 8 51.49 11.58 -52.08
CA LEU A 8 50.81 10.54 -52.87
C LEU A 8 49.96 9.65 -51.93
N VAL A 9 48.87 9.10 -52.48
CA VAL A 9 47.92 8.12 -51.91
C VAL A 9 48.50 6.69 -51.90
N THR A 10 48.07 5.84 -50.95
CA THR A 10 47.74 4.38 -51.03
C THR A 10 47.74 3.80 -49.60
N GLY A 11 46.87 2.92 -49.11
CA GLY A 11 45.75 2.13 -49.62
C GLY A 11 45.57 0.88 -48.73
N CYS A 12 44.34 0.38 -48.61
CA CYS A 12 43.88 -0.89 -47.99
C CYS A 12 43.85 -0.97 -46.44
N GLY A 13 42.76 -1.39 -45.78
CA GLY A 13 41.48 -1.90 -46.25
C GLY A 13 40.65 -2.46 -45.08
N ALA A 14 39.33 -2.44 -45.24
CA ALA A 14 38.35 -3.43 -44.76
C ALA A 14 36.97 -2.82 -45.01
N ALA A 15 36.23 -3.39 -45.97
CA ALA A 15 34.85 -2.99 -46.23
C ALA A 15 33.98 -3.26 -45.00
N PRO A 16 33.04 -2.36 -44.64
CA PRO A 16 32.00 -2.71 -43.67
C PRO A 16 31.15 -3.85 -44.24
N PRO A 17 30.78 -4.84 -43.42
CA PRO A 17 29.99 -5.98 -43.85
C PRO A 17 28.62 -5.52 -44.38
N ALA A 18 28.18 -6.23 -45.41
CA ALA A 18 26.91 -6.06 -46.09
C ALA A 18 25.75 -5.87 -45.09
N GLU A 19 24.96 -4.83 -45.36
CA GLU A 19 23.70 -4.53 -44.70
C GLU A 19 22.81 -5.77 -44.79
N ARG A 20 22.69 -6.48 -43.65
CA ARG A 20 21.76 -7.59 -43.52
C ARG A 20 20.37 -6.99 -43.60
N ALA A 21 19.69 -7.20 -44.73
CA ALA A 21 18.28 -6.92 -44.87
C ALA A 21 17.55 -7.54 -43.66
N ALA A 22 16.98 -6.68 -42.81
CA ALA A 22 16.14 -7.12 -41.72
C ALA A 22 14.92 -7.81 -42.33
N ALA A 23 14.77 -9.10 -42.07
CA ALA A 23 13.53 -9.81 -42.36
C ALA A 23 12.42 -9.16 -41.53
N THR A 24 11.47 -8.53 -42.20
CA THR A 24 10.29 -7.93 -41.58
C THR A 24 9.43 -9.05 -40.99
N ALA A 25 9.58 -9.32 -39.69
CA ALA A 25 8.57 -10.08 -38.97
C ALA A 25 7.26 -9.26 -38.99
N PRO A 26 6.08 -9.88 -39.20
CA PRO A 26 4.82 -9.16 -39.10
C PRO A 26 4.69 -8.54 -37.71
N ALA A 27 4.46 -7.22 -37.66
CA ALA A 27 4.19 -6.53 -36.41
C ALA A 27 2.90 -7.09 -35.81
N GLN A 28 3.01 -7.82 -34.69
CA GLN A 28 1.83 -8.15 -33.89
C GLN A 28 1.25 -6.83 -33.35
N PRO A 29 -0.08 -6.62 -33.47
CA PRO A 29 -0.71 -5.45 -32.89
C PRO A 29 -0.45 -5.41 -31.37
N PRO A 30 -0.33 -4.22 -30.75
CA PRO A 30 -0.14 -4.11 -29.32
C PRO A 30 -1.30 -4.80 -28.60
N VAL A 31 -0.99 -5.78 -27.77
CA VAL A 31 -1.95 -6.34 -26.81
C VAL A 31 -2.32 -5.26 -25.80
N ALA A 32 -3.55 -4.76 -25.87
CA ALA A 32 -4.09 -3.88 -24.85
C ALA A 32 -4.23 -4.68 -23.54
N ALA A 33 -3.41 -4.34 -22.54
CA ALA A 33 -3.61 -4.86 -21.20
C ALA A 33 -4.78 -4.11 -20.55
N GLU A 34 -5.88 -4.82 -20.30
CA GLU A 34 -6.96 -4.26 -19.49
C GLU A 34 -6.52 -4.17 -18.02
N PRO A 35 -6.84 -3.07 -17.32
CA PRO A 35 -6.56 -2.96 -15.90
C PRO A 35 -7.38 -4.00 -15.13
N VAL A 36 -6.68 -4.90 -14.44
CA VAL A 36 -7.30 -5.88 -13.54
C VAL A 36 -7.98 -5.11 -12.39
N THR A 37 -9.32 -5.14 -12.36
CA THR A 37 -10.16 -4.44 -11.37
C THR A 37 -10.74 -5.38 -10.30
N THR A 38 -10.22 -6.59 -10.19
CA THR A 38 -10.73 -7.57 -9.22
C THR A 38 -10.39 -7.13 -7.79
N MET A 39 -11.42 -6.67 -7.06
CA MET A 39 -11.31 -6.46 -5.62
C MET A 39 -11.11 -7.80 -4.90
N PRO A 40 -10.37 -7.84 -3.78
CA PRO A 40 -10.29 -9.02 -2.93
C PRO A 40 -11.70 -9.50 -2.58
N THR A 41 -12.04 -10.75 -2.93
CA THR A 41 -13.36 -11.32 -2.63
C THR A 41 -13.58 -11.51 -1.12
N LYS A 42 -12.49 -11.55 -0.35
CA LYS A 42 -12.52 -11.65 1.11
C LYS A 42 -12.63 -10.24 1.70
N GLY A 43 -13.68 -9.98 2.47
CA GLY A 43 -13.83 -8.72 3.20
C GLY A 43 -12.72 -8.46 4.22
N PRO A 44 -12.75 -7.30 4.91
CA PRO A 44 -11.68 -6.87 5.82
C PRO A 44 -11.30 -7.94 6.87
N GLU A 45 -10.00 -8.12 7.11
CA GLU A 45 -9.49 -9.13 8.03
C GLU A 45 -9.81 -8.78 9.50
N PRO A 46 -10.55 -9.62 10.25
CA PRO A 46 -10.83 -9.37 11.65
C PRO A 46 -9.58 -9.51 12.53
N VAL A 47 -9.23 -8.46 13.27
CA VAL A 47 -8.07 -8.46 14.18
C VAL A 47 -8.44 -8.02 15.59
N LYS A 48 -7.68 -8.51 16.57
CA LYS A 48 -7.77 -8.11 17.97
C LYS A 48 -6.49 -7.36 18.40
N PRO A 49 -6.60 -6.40 19.34
CA PRO A 49 -5.44 -5.78 19.96
C PRO A 49 -4.48 -6.78 20.59
N THR A 50 -3.19 -6.58 20.38
CA THR A 50 -2.10 -7.42 20.93
C THR A 50 -1.50 -6.84 22.21
N GLY A 51 -1.53 -5.52 22.38
CA GLY A 51 -1.10 -4.79 23.58
C GLY A 51 0.40 -4.77 23.85
N ASN A 52 1.22 -5.30 22.95
CA ASN A 52 2.67 -5.43 23.14
C ASN A 52 3.48 -5.02 21.90
N ALA A 53 2.88 -4.22 21.01
CA ALA A 53 3.59 -3.78 19.82
C ALA A 53 4.68 -2.75 20.20
N ILE A 54 5.75 -2.72 19.40
CA ILE A 54 6.81 -1.70 19.48
C ILE A 54 6.60 -0.63 18.40
N ASN A 55 7.19 0.54 18.59
CA ASN A 55 7.06 1.68 17.66
C ASN A 55 5.60 2.07 17.38
N VAL A 56 4.81 2.12 18.46
CA VAL A 56 3.38 2.32 18.37
C VAL A 56 3.03 3.74 17.91
N HIS A 57 2.20 3.84 16.89
CA HIS A 57 1.72 5.09 16.33
C HIS A 57 0.21 5.02 16.07
N LYS A 58 -0.42 6.18 15.85
CA LYS A 58 -1.85 6.26 15.53
C LYS A 58 -2.06 5.94 14.05
N VAL A 59 -3.16 5.26 13.73
CA VAL A 59 -3.60 5.04 12.34
C VAL A 59 -5.03 5.56 12.15
N ARG A 60 -5.30 6.09 10.96
CA ARG A 60 -6.63 6.54 10.53
C ARG A 60 -7.49 5.36 10.17
N TRP A 61 -8.74 5.38 10.62
CA TRP A 61 -9.73 4.44 10.08
C TRP A 61 -10.39 5.01 8.84
N THR A 62 -10.78 4.12 7.92
CA THR A 62 -11.49 4.46 6.69
C THR A 62 -13.00 4.43 6.89
N ASN A 63 -13.49 3.53 7.74
CA ASN A 63 -14.92 3.40 8.05
C ASN A 63 -15.15 3.15 9.55
N ALA A 64 -16.25 3.70 10.08
CA ALA A 64 -16.76 3.42 11.41
C ALA A 64 -18.28 3.24 11.35
N THR A 65 -18.75 2.00 11.48
CA THR A 65 -20.17 1.65 11.39
C THR A 65 -20.72 1.24 12.76
N PRO A 66 -21.79 1.88 13.26
CA PRO A 66 -22.49 1.42 14.46
C PRO A 66 -23.16 0.08 14.21
N VAL A 67 -22.93 -0.88 15.10
CA VAL A 67 -23.54 -2.22 15.07
C VAL A 67 -24.13 -2.55 16.45
N ALA A 68 -24.81 -3.69 16.57
CA ALA A 68 -25.43 -4.13 17.83
C ALA A 68 -26.30 -3.03 18.48
N LYS A 69 -27.24 -2.46 17.71
CA LYS A 69 -28.10 -1.33 18.13
C LYS A 69 -27.30 -0.12 18.64
N GLY A 70 -26.14 0.13 18.02
CA GLY A 70 -25.25 1.24 18.36
C GLY A 70 -24.40 1.05 19.62
N ARG A 71 -24.45 -0.12 20.29
CA ARG A 71 -23.60 -0.40 21.47
C ARG A 71 -22.18 -0.79 21.10
N GLN A 72 -21.92 -1.05 19.82
CA GLN A 72 -20.59 -1.37 19.31
C GLN A 72 -20.33 -0.58 18.03
N ILE A 73 -19.06 -0.27 17.77
CA ILE A 73 -18.62 0.33 16.51
C ILE A 73 -17.68 -0.65 15.83
N LYS A 74 -18.03 -1.06 14.61
CA LYS A 74 -17.13 -1.82 13.73
C LYS A 74 -16.28 -0.82 12.96
N LEU A 75 -14.97 -0.91 13.12
CA LEU A 75 -13.99 -0.07 12.44
C LEU A 75 -13.38 -0.85 11.28
N THR A 76 -13.08 -0.15 10.19
CA THR A 76 -12.28 -0.66 9.07
C THR A 76 -11.16 0.32 8.78
N TRP A 77 -9.97 -0.18 8.45
CA TRP A 77 -8.80 0.63 8.08
C TRP A 77 -7.81 -0.17 7.24
N TRP A 78 -6.93 0.54 6.51
CA TRP A 78 -5.79 -0.06 5.82
C TRP A 78 -4.59 -0.18 6.75
N SER A 79 -3.91 -1.32 6.71
CA SER A 79 -2.73 -1.62 7.54
C SER A 79 -1.79 -2.59 6.83
N GLY A 80 -0.54 -2.68 7.29
CA GLY A 80 0.37 -3.78 6.93
C GLY A 80 -0.03 -5.14 7.48
N VAL A 81 0.62 -6.19 7.00
CA VAL A 81 0.37 -7.59 7.40
C VAL A 81 1.11 -7.94 8.69
N ALA A 82 0.51 -8.76 9.56
CA ALA A 82 1.19 -9.27 10.75
C ALA A 82 2.30 -10.28 10.37
N PRO A 83 3.42 -10.36 11.12
CA PRO A 83 3.72 -9.68 12.38
C PRO A 83 4.30 -8.26 12.21
N CYS A 84 4.52 -7.81 10.98
CA CYS A 84 5.18 -6.52 10.68
C CYS A 84 4.35 -5.32 11.10
N THR A 85 3.02 -5.41 10.98
CA THR A 85 2.08 -4.45 11.54
C THR A 85 0.94 -5.18 12.27
N VAL A 86 0.79 -4.90 13.56
CA VAL A 86 -0.27 -5.44 14.40
C VAL A 86 -1.05 -4.30 15.07
N LEU A 87 -2.33 -4.55 15.33
CA LEU A 87 -3.13 -3.69 16.17
C LEU A 87 -2.61 -3.79 17.60
N ASP A 88 -2.12 -2.69 18.16
CA ASP A 88 -1.65 -2.62 19.54
C ASP A 88 -2.83 -2.47 20.50
N ARG A 89 -3.59 -1.39 20.33
CA ARG A 89 -4.72 -1.03 21.19
C ARG A 89 -5.73 -0.15 20.45
N VAL A 90 -6.94 -0.11 21.00
CA VAL A 90 -7.97 0.85 20.59
C VAL A 90 -8.36 1.70 21.78
N LYS A 91 -8.19 3.03 21.67
CA LYS A 91 -8.58 3.96 22.72
C LYS A 91 -9.94 4.57 22.39
N VAL A 92 -10.88 4.46 23.31
CA VAL A 92 -12.22 5.05 23.19
C VAL A 92 -12.38 6.14 24.25
N LYS A 93 -12.67 7.37 23.81
CA LYS A 93 -13.07 8.48 24.68
C LYS A 93 -14.53 8.82 24.38
N GLU A 94 -15.39 8.69 25.39
CA GLU A 94 -16.82 8.99 25.26
C GLU A 94 -17.18 10.26 26.02
N THR A 95 -17.98 11.09 25.39
CA THR A 95 -18.63 12.27 25.99
C THR A 95 -20.14 12.21 25.71
N ALA A 96 -20.87 13.21 26.20
CA ALA A 96 -22.29 13.37 25.89
C ALA A 96 -22.55 13.66 24.39
N LYS A 97 -21.61 14.28 23.68
CA LYS A 97 -21.80 14.75 22.28
C LYS A 97 -21.03 13.92 21.24
N GLN A 98 -19.92 13.31 21.62
CA GLN A 98 -19.05 12.58 20.70
C GLN A 98 -18.41 11.33 21.33
N VAL A 99 -18.06 10.41 20.46
CA VAL A 99 -17.24 9.23 20.72
C VAL A 99 -15.99 9.34 19.83
N THR A 100 -14.83 9.52 20.44
CA THR A 100 -13.55 9.55 19.74
C THR A 100 -12.90 8.19 19.87
N ILE A 101 -12.63 7.54 18.73
CA ILE A 101 -11.93 6.25 18.69
C ILE A 101 -10.59 6.43 17.98
N THR A 102 -9.53 5.94 18.60
CA THR A 102 -8.16 5.99 18.06
C THR A 102 -7.59 4.59 17.99
N LEU A 103 -7.23 4.16 16.78
CA LEU A 103 -6.47 2.94 16.55
C LEU A 103 -4.98 3.22 16.72
N TYR A 104 -4.28 2.26 17.31
CA TYR A 104 -2.83 2.30 17.45
C TYR A 104 -2.24 1.01 16.89
N GLU A 105 -1.26 1.15 16.02
CA GLU A 105 -0.55 0.03 15.42
C GLU A 105 0.95 0.15 15.67
N GLY A 106 1.63 -0.98 15.55
CA GLY A 106 3.07 -1.05 15.65
C GLY A 106 3.58 -2.39 15.14
N THR A 107 4.84 -2.66 15.37
CA THR A 107 5.47 -3.91 14.96
C THR A 107 5.37 -4.93 16.09
N SER A 108 5.06 -6.19 15.78
CA SER A 108 5.10 -7.24 16.80
C SER A 108 6.54 -7.51 17.21
N PRO A 109 6.84 -7.76 18.50
CA PRO A 109 8.16 -8.25 18.93
C PRO A 109 8.58 -9.55 18.23
N LYS A 110 7.64 -10.29 17.65
CA LYS A 110 7.87 -11.52 16.87
C LYS A 110 8.41 -11.28 15.45
N ALA A 111 8.49 -10.03 14.99
CA ALA A 111 8.92 -9.69 13.63
C ALA A 111 10.45 -9.66 13.44
N LYS A 112 11.26 -9.89 14.48
CA LYS A 112 12.73 -9.69 14.46
C LYS A 112 13.48 -10.37 13.30
N ASN A 113 12.98 -11.50 12.82
CA ASN A 113 13.59 -12.29 11.73
C ASN A 113 12.62 -12.50 10.57
N VAL A 114 11.69 -11.58 10.35
CA VAL A 114 10.67 -11.67 9.31
C VAL A 114 10.90 -10.58 8.27
N SER A 115 10.94 -10.97 6.99
CA SER A 115 10.94 -10.02 5.89
C SER A 115 9.57 -9.37 5.74
N CYS A 116 9.51 -8.07 6.00
CA CYS A 116 8.27 -7.31 5.95
C CYS A 116 8.00 -6.77 4.56
N ILE A 117 6.97 -7.31 3.90
CA ILE A 117 6.48 -6.80 2.62
C ILE A 117 5.59 -5.57 2.84
N MET A 118 5.65 -4.62 1.90
CA MET A 118 4.85 -3.39 1.94
C MET A 118 3.51 -3.58 1.22
N ILE A 119 2.65 -4.43 1.78
CA ILE A 119 1.28 -4.63 1.29
C ILE A 119 0.29 -4.09 2.31
N ALA A 120 -0.66 -3.27 1.83
CA ALA A 120 -1.79 -2.82 2.63
C ALA A 120 -2.96 -3.81 2.46
N ILE A 121 -3.54 -4.21 3.59
CA ILE A 121 -4.78 -4.99 3.66
C ILE A 121 -5.81 -4.22 4.47
N GLU A 122 -7.09 -4.35 4.12
CA GLU A 122 -8.15 -3.86 4.99
C GLU A 122 -8.28 -4.77 6.21
N LYS A 123 -8.31 -4.17 7.39
CA LYS A 123 -8.55 -4.84 8.67
C LYS A 123 -9.83 -4.33 9.29
N THR A 124 -10.41 -5.13 10.18
CA THR A 124 -11.57 -4.74 10.98
C THR A 124 -11.45 -5.14 12.44
N THR A 125 -12.00 -4.32 13.31
CA THR A 125 -12.14 -4.61 14.74
C THR A 125 -13.42 -3.98 15.27
N THR A 126 -13.97 -4.56 16.34
CA THR A 126 -15.22 -4.08 16.93
C THR A 126 -14.96 -3.60 18.35
N VAL A 127 -15.31 -2.34 18.62
CA VAL A 127 -15.19 -1.74 19.95
C VAL A 127 -16.53 -1.67 20.64
N LYS A 128 -16.56 -1.97 21.94
CA LYS A 128 -17.74 -1.79 22.79
C LYS A 128 -17.79 -0.36 23.32
N LEU A 129 -18.98 0.23 23.33
CA LEU A 129 -19.24 1.53 23.96
C LEU A 129 -19.90 1.33 25.33
N LYS A 130 -19.68 2.27 26.24
CA LYS A 130 -20.34 2.33 27.56
C LYS A 130 -21.84 2.59 27.42
N LYS A 131 -22.25 3.40 26.43
CA LYS A 131 -23.64 3.67 26.06
C LYS A 131 -23.81 3.54 24.54
N ALA A 132 -25.02 3.27 24.07
CA ALA A 132 -25.30 3.23 22.63
C ALA A 132 -24.95 4.58 21.97
N LEU A 133 -24.49 4.58 20.71
CA LEU A 133 -24.01 5.79 20.03
C LEU A 133 -25.07 6.90 20.00
N GLY A 134 -26.31 6.57 19.61
CA GLY A 134 -27.38 7.55 19.45
C GLY A 134 -26.98 8.66 18.47
N ASN A 135 -27.30 9.90 18.82
CA ASN A 135 -27.00 11.08 18.00
C ASN A 135 -25.56 11.62 18.20
N ARG A 136 -24.70 10.89 18.93
CA ARG A 136 -23.32 11.32 19.18
C ARG A 136 -22.48 11.19 17.92
N LYS A 137 -21.60 12.16 17.70
CA LYS A 137 -20.66 12.15 16.58
C LYS A 137 -19.55 11.12 16.80
N LEU A 138 -19.25 10.31 15.79
CA LEU A 138 -18.01 9.52 15.75
C LEU A 138 -16.86 10.36 15.21
N VAL A 139 -15.72 10.33 15.91
CA VAL A 139 -14.53 11.12 15.56
C VAL A 139 -13.31 10.20 15.54
N ASP A 140 -12.50 10.33 14.49
CA ASP A 140 -11.20 9.66 14.41
C ASP A 140 -10.18 10.45 15.24
N GLY A 141 -9.62 9.82 16.29
CA GLY A 141 -8.64 10.47 17.16
C GLY A 141 -7.18 10.43 16.64
N SER A 142 -6.97 9.95 15.42
CA SER A 142 -5.69 10.06 14.69
C SER A 142 -5.63 11.28 13.76
N ARG A 143 -6.71 12.05 13.67
CA ARG A 143 -6.75 13.33 12.95
C ARG A 143 -6.09 14.44 13.75
#